data_AF-A0A014QRY1-F1
#
_entry.id   AF-A0A014QRY1-F1
#
_cell.length_a   1.000
_cell.length_b   1.000
_cell.length_c   1.000
_cell.angle_alpha   90.00
_cell.angle_beta   90.00
_cell.angle_gamma   90.00
#
_symmetry.space_group_name_H-M   'P 1'
#
loop_
_entity.id
_entity.type
_entity.pdbx_description
1 polymer ?
#
loop_
_entity_poly.entity_id
_entity_poly.type
_entity_poly.pdbx_seq_one_letter_code
_entity_poly.pdbx_strand_id
1 'polypeptide(L)'
;MPSQTANNKSQQKTKQVPAATSQDGNKDPVKDLLLMLEGFASSSSFLELKTMHNDNTTLRENLQKSDIAYRKNVEELAQRSLQLQEQEEQLEKERAEKKTLEKELQAKQKETAQRATVVKDQEEKLQKMIADIKTKDTRILGLENIQQERDKLKLELASREKQLVNKTEELTDVQEQLDTIESFRVKMQPLDDKKEKICQILDTSFHDAYQFMEDQLDRELDESFLRDNIAWEAIRNNPLTLHVTPLCASNSLAARRMRVAAGLAAYGKALDGYIFKPVYMTSQNDEIDQTLNALWTKNASHAFYARAVLLNVLPETQEKKKNERVKEVVKQVYDAVGSFVNSERKEEFKSNLGVLCNRTCDGWMEIQQLQERVRPSFSPNYINVWKPLPGSSSSRRTETITSTPLPASSTAASTSQKKPDDGQPRRQEVGKVIWPSFLYQHPEDPDEGLLHHGYVLTDAQTAEAEKEGESSRRLARRNTRNNEQIGTKKRRDSGIFLSKGGSDRSGIA
;
A
#
# COMPACT_ATOMS: atom_id res chain seq x y z
N MET A 1 -7.73 -37.85 122.18
CA MET A 1 -9.15 -38.21 122.34
C MET A 1 -9.51 -39.23 121.27
N PRO A 2 -10.25 -40.31 121.59
CA PRO A 2 -10.68 -40.74 122.94
C PRO A 2 -9.47 -41.26 123.76
N SER A 3 -9.47 -42.14 124.79
CA SER A 3 -10.46 -42.95 125.54
C SER A 3 -9.82 -43.30 126.92
N GLN A 4 -10.47 -43.77 128.00
CA GLN A 4 -11.89 -44.07 128.29
C GLN A 4 -12.19 -44.06 129.83
N THR A 5 -13.13 -44.89 130.25
CA THR A 5 -13.74 -45.19 131.57
C THR A 5 -12.97 -46.20 132.46
N ALA A 6 -13.25 -46.45 133.76
CA ALA A 6 -13.89 -45.70 134.88
C ALA A 6 -13.99 -46.57 136.19
N ASN A 7 -14.41 -45.96 137.32
CA ASN A 7 -15.41 -46.50 138.31
C ASN A 7 -15.00 -47.22 139.65
N ASN A 8 -15.21 -46.54 140.81
CA ASN A 8 -15.70 -47.00 142.17
C ASN A 8 -15.02 -48.20 142.96
N LYS A 9 -15.21 -48.47 144.29
CA LYS A 9 -16.13 -48.02 145.38
C LYS A 9 -15.56 -48.22 146.84
N SER A 10 -16.34 -47.90 147.89
CA SER A 10 -16.01 -47.88 149.36
C SER A 10 -16.03 -49.26 150.10
N GLN A 11 -15.64 -49.44 151.40
CA GLN A 11 -16.37 -49.12 152.66
C GLN A 11 -15.52 -49.26 153.99
N GLN A 12 -16.13 -49.14 155.20
CA GLN A 12 -15.51 -49.02 156.56
C GLN A 12 -15.81 -50.22 157.51
N LYS A 13 -15.03 -50.42 158.62
CA LYS A 13 -15.52 -50.33 160.05
C LYS A 13 -14.55 -50.72 161.22
N THR A 14 -14.88 -50.13 162.38
CA THR A 14 -14.56 -50.28 163.85
C THR A 14 -14.36 -51.69 164.49
N LYS A 15 -13.96 -51.94 165.77
CA LYS A 15 -13.27 -51.24 166.93
C LYS A 15 -13.59 -51.97 168.27
N GLN A 16 -12.67 -52.24 169.24
CA GLN A 16 -12.96 -52.35 170.73
C GLN A 16 -11.74 -52.56 171.70
N VAL A 17 -11.99 -52.59 173.04
CA VAL A 17 -11.10 -52.60 174.27
C VAL A 17 -11.97 -53.00 175.52
N PRO A 18 -11.50 -53.26 176.80
CA PRO A 18 -10.19 -53.13 177.51
C PRO A 18 -9.62 -54.52 178.00
N ALA A 19 -8.98 -54.88 179.14
CA ALA A 19 -8.62 -54.37 180.52
C ALA A 19 -7.35 -55.17 181.05
N ALA A 20 -6.60 -54.97 182.16
CA ALA A 20 -6.70 -54.38 183.53
C ALA A 20 -7.43 -55.27 184.59
N THR A 21 -7.03 -55.50 185.87
CA THR A 21 -5.96 -55.00 186.83
C THR A 21 -5.79 -56.05 188.01
N SER A 22 -5.10 -55.98 189.18
CA SER A 22 -4.23 -55.05 189.98
C SER A 22 -3.65 -55.72 191.29
N GLN A 23 -2.56 -55.19 191.90
CA GLN A 23 -2.12 -55.24 193.35
C GLN A 23 -1.62 -56.57 194.00
N ASP A 24 -0.75 -56.62 195.04
CA ASP A 24 0.21 -55.69 195.73
C ASP A 24 1.18 -56.49 196.68
N GLY A 25 2.32 -55.92 197.15
CA GLY A 25 2.96 -56.35 198.43
C GLY A 25 4.48 -56.67 198.52
N ASN A 26 5.34 -55.63 198.61
CA ASN A 26 6.59 -55.56 199.45
C ASN A 26 7.76 -56.58 199.30
N LYS A 27 8.88 -56.19 198.63
CA LYS A 27 10.29 -56.23 199.14
C LYS A 27 11.34 -55.71 198.13
N ASP A 28 12.25 -54.84 198.59
CA ASP A 28 13.53 -54.35 197.98
C ASP A 28 13.61 -54.12 196.43
N PRO A 29 13.37 -52.89 195.93
CA PRO A 29 13.04 -52.65 194.51
C PRO A 29 14.21 -52.30 193.57
N VAL A 30 15.44 -52.08 194.06
CA VAL A 30 16.51 -51.48 193.22
C VAL A 30 16.95 -52.42 192.08
N LYS A 31 16.86 -53.73 192.29
CA LYS A 31 17.24 -54.74 191.29
C LYS A 31 16.22 -54.90 190.16
N ASP A 32 14.95 -54.67 190.44
CA ASP A 32 13.86 -54.79 189.46
C ASP A 32 13.80 -53.59 188.50
N LEU A 33 14.22 -52.40 188.97
CA LEU A 33 14.23 -51.17 188.16
C LEU A 33 15.08 -51.32 186.89
N LEU A 34 16.23 -51.98 186.98
CA LEU A 34 17.14 -52.19 185.85
C LEU A 34 16.55 -53.16 184.80
N LEU A 35 15.94 -54.26 185.25
CA LEU A 35 15.27 -55.22 184.36
C LEU A 35 14.06 -54.62 183.64
N MET A 36 13.35 -53.68 184.28
CA MET A 36 12.18 -53.03 183.68
C MET A 36 12.55 -52.11 182.49
N LEU A 37 13.68 -51.39 182.57
CA LEU A 37 14.13 -50.46 181.53
C LEU A 37 14.59 -51.18 180.26
N GLU A 38 15.29 -52.30 180.39
CA GLU A 38 15.77 -53.09 179.25
C GLU A 38 14.61 -53.74 178.47
N GLY A 39 13.55 -54.16 179.18
CA GLY A 39 12.30 -54.61 178.56
C GLY A 39 11.52 -53.51 177.83
N PHE A 40 11.51 -52.28 178.35
CA PHE A 40 10.73 -51.18 177.77
C PHE A 40 11.30 -50.68 176.43
N ALA A 41 12.63 -50.56 176.32
CA ALA A 41 13.31 -50.17 175.09
C ALA A 41 13.16 -51.21 173.96
N SER A 42 12.94 -52.48 174.33
CA SER A 42 12.77 -53.62 173.42
C SER A 42 11.29 -53.85 173.01
N SER A 43 10.36 -52.98 173.43
CA SER A 43 8.92 -53.19 173.25
C SER A 43 8.44 -52.92 171.81
N SER A 44 7.54 -53.77 171.31
CA SER A 44 6.98 -53.65 169.94
C SER A 44 6.27 -52.31 169.70
N SER A 45 5.64 -51.75 170.74
CA SER A 45 4.95 -50.46 170.70
C SER A 45 5.90 -49.28 170.48
N PHE A 46 7.16 -49.37 170.90
CA PHE A 46 8.15 -48.32 170.66
C PHE A 46 8.66 -48.32 169.20
N LEU A 47 8.81 -49.50 168.58
CA LEU A 47 9.10 -49.57 167.14
C LEU A 47 7.95 -49.01 166.30
N GLU A 48 6.70 -49.37 166.60
CA GLU A 48 5.53 -48.95 165.83
C GLU A 48 5.34 -47.42 165.84
N LEU A 49 5.59 -46.77 166.98
CA LEU A 49 5.59 -45.30 167.09
C LEU A 49 6.69 -44.65 166.23
N LYS A 50 7.87 -45.28 166.15
CA LYS A 50 8.99 -44.83 165.31
C LYS A 50 8.68 -44.98 163.81
N THR A 51 7.97 -46.03 163.40
CA THR A 51 7.48 -46.20 162.04
C THR A 51 6.49 -45.10 161.66
N MET A 52 5.46 -44.86 162.48
CA MET A 52 4.49 -43.77 162.25
C MET A 52 5.15 -42.39 162.12
N HIS A 53 6.23 -42.12 162.86
CA HIS A 53 6.94 -40.85 162.75
C HIS A 53 7.60 -40.67 161.37
N ASN A 54 8.23 -41.73 160.84
CA ASN A 54 8.81 -41.75 159.50
C ASN A 54 7.75 -41.69 158.38
N ASP A 55 6.59 -42.31 158.56
CA ASP A 55 5.50 -42.22 157.59
C ASP A 55 4.92 -40.79 157.53
N ASN A 56 4.85 -40.10 158.67
CA ASN A 56 4.37 -38.72 158.74
C ASN A 56 5.32 -37.73 158.07
N THR A 57 6.63 -37.89 158.23
CA THR A 57 7.62 -37.07 157.49
C THR A 57 7.61 -37.37 156.00
N THR A 58 7.52 -38.64 155.60
CA THR A 58 7.42 -39.06 154.19
C THR A 58 6.16 -38.50 153.50
N LEU A 59 5.02 -38.48 154.20
CA LEU A 59 3.79 -37.87 153.69
C LEU A 59 3.92 -36.35 153.51
N ARG A 60 4.59 -35.65 154.44
CA ARG A 60 4.85 -34.20 154.31
C ARG A 60 5.73 -33.88 153.10
N GLU A 61 6.80 -34.64 152.89
CA GLU A 61 7.64 -34.48 151.70
C GLU A 61 6.84 -34.69 150.40
N ASN A 62 6.01 -35.73 150.33
CA ASN A 62 5.23 -36.02 149.12
C ASN A 62 4.16 -34.96 148.84
N LEU A 63 3.54 -34.40 149.88
CA LEU A 63 2.59 -33.30 149.73
C LEU A 63 3.29 -32.01 149.25
N GLN A 64 4.49 -31.72 149.77
CA GLN A 64 5.32 -30.60 149.28
C GLN A 64 5.79 -30.79 147.83
N LYS A 65 6.21 -32.00 147.44
CA LYS A 65 6.57 -32.34 146.05
C LYS A 65 5.38 -32.18 145.10
N SER A 66 4.17 -32.57 145.54
CA SER A 66 2.92 -32.41 144.78
C SER A 66 2.56 -30.93 144.57
N ASP A 67 2.66 -30.11 145.60
CA ASP A 67 2.32 -28.67 145.54
C ASP A 67 3.30 -27.89 144.63
N ILE A 68 4.58 -28.23 144.65
CA ILE A 68 5.59 -27.71 143.71
C ILE A 68 5.24 -28.11 142.27
N ALA A 69 4.87 -29.36 142.03
CA ALA A 69 4.49 -29.85 140.70
C ALA A 69 3.18 -29.20 140.19
N TYR A 70 2.24 -28.89 141.07
CA TYR A 70 1.01 -28.19 140.69
C TYR A 70 1.28 -26.75 140.26
N ARG A 71 2.07 -25.98 141.04
CA ARG A 71 2.46 -24.61 140.66
C ARG A 71 3.19 -24.57 139.31
N LYS A 72 4.14 -25.47 139.09
CA LYS A 72 4.88 -25.55 137.81
C LYS A 72 3.97 -25.84 136.62
N ASN A 73 2.96 -26.71 136.78
CA ASN A 73 1.95 -26.95 135.73
C ASN A 73 1.11 -25.70 135.43
N VAL A 74 0.78 -24.89 136.44
CA VAL A 74 0.05 -23.62 136.25
C VAL A 74 0.92 -22.59 135.51
N GLU A 75 2.22 -22.51 135.83
CA GLU A 75 3.18 -21.65 135.13
C GLU A 75 3.38 -22.07 133.66
N GLU A 76 3.52 -23.37 133.38
CA GLU A 76 3.61 -23.91 132.01
C GLU A 76 2.31 -23.71 131.21
N LEU A 77 1.14 -23.78 131.86
CA LEU A 77 -0.15 -23.44 131.23
C LEU A 77 -0.25 -21.95 130.88
N ALA A 78 0.17 -21.06 131.79
CA ALA A 78 0.19 -19.62 131.55
C ALA A 78 1.14 -19.24 130.39
N GLN A 79 2.34 -19.81 130.36
CA GLN A 79 3.28 -19.64 129.25
C GLN A 79 2.70 -20.15 127.92
N ARG A 80 2.02 -21.30 127.92
CA ARG A 80 1.35 -21.80 126.72
C ARG A 80 0.20 -20.91 126.26
N SER A 81 -0.60 -20.32 127.17
CA SER A 81 -1.66 -19.39 126.76
C SER A 81 -1.10 -18.12 126.10
N LEU A 82 0.03 -17.60 126.59
CA LEU A 82 0.72 -16.48 125.97
C LEU A 82 1.27 -16.82 124.58
N GLN A 83 1.92 -17.98 124.42
CA GLN A 83 2.41 -18.44 123.12
C GLN A 83 1.29 -18.69 122.11
N LEU A 84 0.13 -19.16 122.56
CA LEU A 84 -1.03 -19.38 121.69
C LEU A 84 -1.63 -18.05 121.23
N GLN A 85 -1.75 -17.07 122.13
CA GLN A 85 -2.19 -15.71 121.80
C GLN A 85 -1.21 -15.00 120.84
N GLU A 86 0.10 -15.13 121.06
CA GLU A 86 1.14 -14.58 120.18
C GLU A 86 1.09 -15.22 118.77
N GLN A 87 0.83 -16.53 118.68
CA GLN A 87 0.61 -17.20 117.40
C GLN A 87 -0.71 -16.78 116.73
N GLU A 88 -1.79 -16.56 117.47
CA GLU A 88 -3.05 -16.05 116.92
C GLU A 88 -2.88 -14.63 116.34
N GLU A 89 -2.16 -13.74 117.04
CA GLU A 89 -1.86 -12.38 116.55
C GLU A 89 -0.94 -12.41 115.31
N GLN A 90 0.09 -13.27 115.29
CA GLN A 90 0.94 -13.47 114.10
C GLN A 90 0.14 -14.00 112.90
N LEU A 91 -0.74 -14.98 113.12
CA LEU A 91 -1.55 -15.59 112.06
C LEU A 91 -2.65 -14.63 111.55
N GLU A 92 -3.22 -13.79 112.41
CA GLU A 92 -4.10 -12.70 111.98
C GLU A 92 -3.36 -11.61 111.18
N LYS A 93 -2.13 -11.27 111.59
CA LYS A 93 -1.26 -10.37 110.81
C LYS A 93 -0.90 -10.95 109.44
N GLU A 94 -0.49 -12.22 109.35
CA GLU A 94 -0.23 -12.90 108.07
C GLU A 94 -1.49 -12.95 107.19
N ARG A 95 -2.68 -13.16 107.77
CA ARG A 95 -3.95 -13.08 107.03
C ARG A 95 -4.21 -11.67 106.49
N ALA A 96 -3.88 -10.62 107.25
CA ALA A 96 -4.00 -9.24 106.78
C ALA A 96 -3.02 -8.95 105.64
N GLU A 97 -1.75 -9.31 105.78
CA GLU A 97 -0.69 -9.12 104.78
C GLU A 97 -0.98 -9.91 103.49
N LYS A 98 -1.43 -11.17 103.61
CA LYS A 98 -1.91 -11.97 102.46
C LYS A 98 -3.10 -11.29 101.77
N LYS A 99 -4.06 -10.74 102.53
CA LYS A 99 -5.25 -10.06 101.99
C LYS A 99 -4.91 -8.71 101.34
N THR A 100 -3.78 -8.08 101.67
CA THR A 100 -3.23 -6.96 100.89
C THR A 100 -2.51 -7.45 99.63
N LEU A 101 -1.68 -8.48 99.71
CA LEU A 101 -0.96 -9.06 98.56
C LEU A 101 -1.93 -9.62 97.50
N GLU A 102 -3.04 -10.25 97.89
CA GLU A 102 -4.08 -10.71 96.97
C GLU A 102 -4.76 -9.54 96.22
N LYS A 103 -4.96 -8.39 96.88
CA LYS A 103 -5.48 -7.17 96.24
C LYS A 103 -4.46 -6.57 95.28
N GLU A 104 -3.18 -6.51 95.65
CA GLU A 104 -2.11 -6.02 94.78
C GLU A 104 -1.92 -6.94 93.57
N LEU A 105 -2.00 -8.26 93.76
CA LEU A 105 -1.96 -9.24 92.68
C LEU A 105 -3.15 -9.04 91.72
N GLN A 106 -4.38 -8.89 92.22
CA GLN A 106 -5.54 -8.59 91.38
C GLN A 106 -5.43 -7.24 90.66
N ALA A 107 -4.91 -6.20 91.33
CA ALA A 107 -4.67 -4.90 90.72
C ALA A 107 -3.61 -5.01 89.60
N LYS A 108 -2.52 -5.75 89.81
CA LYS A 108 -1.48 -5.98 88.80
C LYS A 108 -1.95 -6.86 87.65
N GLN A 109 -2.75 -7.89 87.91
CA GLN A 109 -3.40 -8.69 86.86
C GLN A 109 -4.36 -7.85 86.01
N LYS A 110 -5.11 -6.94 86.63
CA LYS A 110 -5.97 -5.99 85.90
C LYS A 110 -5.13 -4.99 85.08
N GLU A 111 -4.02 -4.51 85.62
CA GLU A 111 -3.09 -3.62 84.91
C GLU A 111 -2.42 -4.32 83.72
N THR A 112 -1.94 -5.56 83.87
CA THR A 112 -1.35 -6.32 82.75
C THR A 112 -2.38 -6.73 81.71
N ALA A 113 -3.61 -7.07 82.10
CA ALA A 113 -4.71 -7.30 81.16
C ALA A 113 -5.03 -6.03 80.34
N GLN A 114 -5.10 -4.86 80.99
CA GLN A 114 -5.30 -3.58 80.30
C GLN A 114 -4.13 -3.24 79.37
N ARG A 115 -2.88 -3.38 79.84
CA ARG A 115 -1.68 -3.19 78.99
C ARG A 115 -1.67 -4.15 77.80
N ALA A 116 -2.05 -5.42 77.97
CA ALA A 116 -2.15 -6.39 76.89
C ALA A 116 -3.19 -6.00 75.84
N THR A 117 -4.37 -5.48 76.24
CA THR A 117 -5.35 -4.94 75.27
C THR A 117 -4.81 -3.72 74.51
N VAL A 118 -4.11 -2.80 75.18
CA VAL A 118 -3.51 -1.62 74.52
C VAL A 118 -2.38 -2.00 73.56
N VAL A 119 -1.56 -3.00 73.90
CA VAL A 119 -0.52 -3.54 73.01
C VAL A 119 -1.16 -4.18 71.77
N LYS A 120 -2.19 -5.01 71.93
CA LYS A 120 -2.92 -5.62 70.80
C LYS A 120 -3.55 -4.56 69.88
N ASP A 121 -4.18 -3.53 70.44
CA ASP A 121 -4.74 -2.41 69.68
C ASP A 121 -3.66 -1.62 68.92
N GLN A 122 -2.42 -1.56 69.43
CA GLN A 122 -1.28 -0.93 68.77
C GLN A 122 -0.69 -1.83 67.68
N GLU A 123 -0.59 -3.15 67.91
CA GLU A 123 -0.19 -4.12 66.89
C GLU A 123 -1.15 -4.14 65.70
N GLU A 124 -2.47 -4.14 65.93
CA GLU A 124 -3.47 -4.06 64.86
C GLU A 124 -3.38 -2.74 64.07
N LYS A 125 -3.04 -1.62 64.73
CA LYS A 125 -2.80 -0.34 64.06
C LYS A 125 -1.51 -0.36 63.24
N LEU A 126 -0.43 -0.95 63.76
CA LEU A 126 0.83 -1.13 63.03
C LEU A 126 0.68 -2.03 61.81
N GLN A 127 -0.05 -3.15 61.93
CA GLN A 127 -0.33 -4.04 60.80
C GLN A 127 -1.11 -3.34 59.69
N LYS A 128 -2.13 -2.53 60.04
CA LYS A 128 -2.86 -1.68 59.08
C LYS A 128 -1.93 -0.67 58.42
N MET A 129 -1.07 0.01 59.19
CA MET A 129 -0.12 0.99 58.67
C MET A 129 0.91 0.36 57.71
N ILE A 130 1.36 -0.87 57.98
CA ILE A 130 2.24 -1.65 57.10
C ILE A 130 1.54 -2.04 55.79
N ALA A 131 0.24 -2.36 55.82
CA ALA A 131 -0.55 -2.62 54.62
C ALA A 131 -0.76 -1.34 53.78
N ASP A 132 -1.03 -0.20 54.44
CA ASP A 132 -1.14 1.12 53.81
C ASP A 132 0.17 1.59 53.18
N ILE A 133 1.32 1.22 53.76
CA ILE A 133 2.65 1.50 53.19
C ILE A 133 2.86 0.64 51.93
N LYS A 134 2.69 -0.69 52.01
CA LYS A 134 2.86 -1.59 50.86
C LYS A 134 1.96 -1.24 49.66
N THR A 135 0.74 -0.76 49.91
CA THR A 135 -0.19 -0.30 48.85
C THR A 135 0.16 1.07 48.28
N LYS A 136 0.93 1.90 49.00
CA LYS A 136 1.54 3.12 48.46
C LYS A 136 2.82 2.82 47.68
N ASP A 137 3.69 1.94 48.18
CA ASP A 137 4.95 1.55 47.51
C ASP A 137 4.68 0.95 46.13
N THR A 138 3.73 0.01 46.04
CA THR A 138 3.28 -0.58 44.77
C THR A 138 2.65 0.45 43.82
N ARG A 139 1.99 1.49 44.33
CA ARG A 139 1.50 2.62 43.53
C ARG A 139 2.61 3.55 43.06
N ILE A 140 3.67 3.76 43.85
CA ILE A 140 4.85 4.55 43.47
C ILE A 140 5.57 3.86 42.30
N LEU A 141 5.87 2.56 42.42
CA LEU A 141 6.48 1.77 41.34
C LEU A 141 5.65 1.80 40.05
N GLY A 142 4.32 1.77 40.16
CA GLY A 142 3.41 1.91 39.01
C GLY A 142 3.50 3.29 38.33
N LEU A 143 3.63 4.37 39.11
CA LEU A 143 3.80 5.73 38.58
C LEU A 143 5.18 5.92 37.94
N GLU A 144 6.24 5.32 38.51
CA GLU A 144 7.59 5.35 37.95
C GLU A 144 7.65 4.65 36.58
N ASN A 145 6.99 3.49 36.42
CA ASN A 145 6.88 2.82 35.12
C ASN A 145 6.14 3.68 34.09
N ILE A 146 4.99 4.27 34.46
CA ILE A 146 4.23 5.18 33.58
C ILE A 146 5.09 6.38 33.15
N GLN A 147 5.93 6.93 34.05
CA GLN A 147 6.82 8.02 33.71
C GLN A 147 7.93 7.60 32.74
N GLN A 148 8.52 6.41 32.90
CA GLN A 148 9.49 5.84 31.96
C GLN A 148 8.87 5.60 30.57
N GLU A 149 7.65 5.05 30.51
CA GLU A 149 6.91 4.85 29.26
C GLU A 149 6.59 6.19 28.58
N ARG A 150 6.15 7.21 29.34
CA ARG A 150 5.91 8.56 28.82
C ARG A 150 7.18 9.16 28.19
N ASP A 151 8.31 9.04 28.87
CA ASP A 151 9.56 9.66 28.43
C ASP A 151 10.17 8.91 27.23
N LYS A 152 10.00 7.59 27.16
CA LYS A 152 10.26 6.80 25.95
C LYS A 152 9.36 7.24 24.78
N LEU A 153 8.05 7.31 24.98
CA LEU A 153 7.09 7.72 23.95
C LEU A 153 7.36 9.15 23.44
N LYS A 154 7.82 10.05 24.32
CA LYS A 154 8.22 11.41 23.94
C LYS A 154 9.45 11.43 23.02
N LEU A 155 10.43 10.55 23.24
CA LEU A 155 11.59 10.38 22.35
C LEU A 155 11.20 9.75 21.01
N GLU A 156 10.32 8.74 21.01
CA GLU A 156 9.79 8.13 19.79
C GLU A 156 8.95 9.13 18.96
N LEU A 157 8.17 9.97 19.63
CA LEU A 157 7.37 11.03 18.99
C LEU A 157 8.26 12.10 18.36
N ALA A 158 9.24 12.65 19.08
CA ALA A 158 10.18 13.63 18.52
C ALA A 158 11.03 13.04 17.36
N SER A 159 11.35 11.75 17.42
CA SER A 159 12.01 11.03 16.32
C SER A 159 11.11 10.93 15.08
N ARG A 160 9.81 10.62 15.26
CA ARG A 160 8.82 10.59 14.18
C ARG A 160 8.49 11.98 13.61
N GLU A 161 8.41 13.02 14.43
CA GLU A 161 8.24 14.40 13.97
C GLU A 161 9.39 14.79 13.03
N LYS A 162 10.64 14.49 13.42
CA LYS A 162 11.80 14.72 12.55
C LYS A 162 11.73 13.88 11.27
N GLN A 163 11.37 12.60 11.35
CA GLN A 163 11.20 11.76 10.16
C GLN A 163 10.11 12.28 9.21
N LEU A 164 9.02 12.83 9.75
CA LEU A 164 7.95 13.45 8.96
C LEU A 164 8.43 14.72 8.25
N VAL A 165 9.14 15.62 8.95
CA VAL A 165 9.71 16.84 8.34
C VAL A 165 10.67 16.47 7.19
N ASN A 166 11.64 15.58 7.46
CA ASN A 166 12.55 15.07 6.43
C ASN A 166 11.80 14.45 5.23
N LYS A 167 10.72 13.71 5.47
CA LYS A 167 9.93 13.08 4.39
C LYS A 167 9.02 14.06 3.65
N THR A 168 8.60 15.16 4.26
CA THR A 168 7.93 16.26 3.54
C THR A 168 8.90 17.06 2.68
N GLU A 169 10.12 17.30 3.15
CA GLU A 169 11.20 17.94 2.37
C GLU A 169 11.58 17.07 1.15
N GLU A 170 11.83 15.77 1.34
CA GLU A 170 12.06 14.83 0.23
C GLU A 170 10.90 14.81 -0.79
N LEU A 171 9.66 14.97 -0.34
CA LEU A 171 8.49 14.96 -1.22
C LEU A 171 8.37 16.26 -2.02
N THR A 172 8.64 17.42 -1.42
CA THR A 172 8.69 18.70 -2.15
C THR A 172 9.80 18.72 -3.18
N ASP A 173 11.01 18.24 -2.84
CA ASP A 173 12.13 18.15 -3.78
C ASP A 173 11.80 17.25 -4.99
N VAL A 174 11.11 16.13 -4.76
CA VAL A 174 10.67 15.21 -5.82
C VAL A 174 9.53 15.81 -6.65
N GLN A 175 8.61 16.58 -6.05
CA GLN A 175 7.56 17.28 -6.79
C GLN A 175 8.13 18.38 -7.68
N GLU A 176 9.06 19.21 -7.19
CA GLU A 176 9.73 20.25 -8.00
C GLU A 176 10.55 19.63 -9.16
N GLN A 177 11.20 18.49 -8.93
CA GLN A 177 11.87 17.73 -9.99
C GLN A 177 10.88 17.17 -11.02
N LEU A 178 9.73 16.64 -10.57
CA LEU A 178 8.67 16.15 -11.45
C LEU A 178 8.09 17.29 -12.29
N ASP A 179 7.69 18.40 -11.67
CA ASP A 179 7.14 19.60 -12.36
C ASP A 179 8.15 20.17 -13.37
N THR A 180 9.44 20.16 -13.04
CA THR A 180 10.52 20.52 -13.98
C THR A 180 10.54 19.59 -15.19
N ILE A 181 10.46 18.27 -15.00
CA ILE A 181 10.41 17.29 -16.10
C ILE A 181 9.10 17.39 -16.90
N GLU A 182 7.97 17.66 -16.24
CA GLU A 182 6.66 17.93 -16.87
C GLU A 182 6.75 19.16 -17.80
N SER A 183 7.47 20.21 -17.40
CA SER A 183 7.63 21.44 -18.18
C SER A 183 8.36 21.24 -19.53
N PHE A 184 9.16 20.18 -19.66
CA PHE A 184 9.89 19.88 -20.89
C PHE A 184 9.05 19.17 -21.96
N ARG A 185 7.82 18.72 -21.65
CA ARG A 185 6.93 18.05 -22.63
C ARG A 185 5.69 18.87 -22.97
N VAL A 186 5.21 18.74 -24.21
CA VAL A 186 3.88 19.23 -24.61
C VAL A 186 2.80 18.41 -23.89
N LYS A 187 1.72 19.06 -23.42
CA LYS A 187 0.56 18.37 -22.85
C LYS A 187 -0.30 17.74 -23.96
N MET A 188 0.02 16.48 -24.28
CA MET A 188 -0.65 15.70 -25.32
C MET A 188 -2.09 15.33 -24.92
N GLN A 189 -3.01 15.32 -25.89
CA GLN A 189 -4.45 15.12 -25.67
C GLN A 189 -4.92 13.74 -26.20
N PRO A 190 -5.83 13.02 -25.52
CA PRO A 190 -6.40 11.78 -26.05
C PRO A 190 -7.13 12.00 -27.38
N LEU A 191 -7.13 11.00 -28.26
CA LEU A 191 -7.86 11.04 -29.53
C LEU A 191 -9.36 11.10 -29.30
N ASP A 192 -9.90 10.35 -28.33
CA ASP A 192 -11.36 10.28 -28.16
C ASP A 192 -11.98 11.64 -27.76
N ASP A 193 -11.26 12.50 -27.02
CA ASP A 193 -11.64 13.89 -26.72
C ASP A 193 -11.71 14.79 -27.97
N LYS A 194 -10.99 14.42 -29.04
CA LYS A 194 -10.78 15.24 -30.25
C LYS A 194 -11.25 14.57 -31.56
N LYS A 195 -11.77 13.35 -31.50
CA LYS A 195 -11.89 12.41 -32.64
C LYS A 195 -12.65 13.01 -33.82
N GLU A 196 -13.79 13.63 -33.56
CA GLU A 196 -14.62 14.28 -34.56
C GLU A 196 -13.88 15.42 -35.28
N LYS A 197 -13.22 16.31 -34.52
CA LYS A 197 -12.42 17.41 -35.08
C LYS A 197 -11.24 16.89 -35.91
N ILE A 198 -10.56 15.85 -35.46
CA ILE A 198 -9.44 15.26 -36.19
C ILE A 198 -9.90 14.58 -37.49
N CYS A 199 -11.02 13.86 -37.46
CA CYS A 199 -11.66 13.34 -38.67
C CYS A 199 -12.04 14.48 -39.63
N GLN A 200 -12.63 15.58 -39.12
CA GLN A 200 -12.97 16.75 -39.93
C GLN A 200 -11.74 17.39 -40.58
N ILE A 201 -10.62 17.53 -39.86
CA ILE A 201 -9.34 18.03 -40.42
C ILE A 201 -8.87 17.15 -41.59
N LEU A 202 -9.02 15.83 -41.48
CA LEU A 202 -8.58 14.89 -42.52
C LEU A 202 -9.53 14.86 -43.73
N ASP A 203 -10.85 14.90 -43.54
CA ASP A 203 -11.84 14.97 -44.63
C ASP A 203 -11.75 16.33 -45.35
N THR A 204 -11.59 17.44 -44.63
CA THR A 204 -11.34 18.78 -45.22
C THR A 204 -10.01 18.81 -45.98
N SER A 205 -8.94 18.25 -45.43
CA SER A 205 -7.64 18.17 -46.13
C SER A 205 -7.73 17.38 -47.43
N PHE A 206 -8.55 16.32 -47.47
CA PHE A 206 -8.84 15.61 -48.72
C PHE A 206 -9.70 16.44 -49.68
N HIS A 207 -10.74 17.13 -49.17
CA HIS A 207 -11.69 17.87 -50.02
C HIS A 207 -11.05 19.10 -50.67
N ASP A 208 -10.36 19.95 -49.90
CA ASP A 208 -9.59 21.09 -50.41
C ASP A 208 -8.57 20.62 -51.47
N ALA A 209 -7.91 19.48 -51.24
CA ALA A 209 -6.95 18.89 -52.17
C ALA A 209 -7.60 18.37 -53.46
N TYR A 210 -8.70 17.64 -53.36
CA TYR A 210 -9.45 17.13 -54.51
C TYR A 210 -9.98 18.29 -55.35
N GLN A 211 -10.60 19.29 -54.73
CA GLN A 211 -11.13 20.46 -55.42
C GLN A 211 -10.00 21.25 -56.10
N PHE A 212 -8.87 21.50 -55.40
CA PHE A 212 -7.72 22.16 -56.01
C PHE A 212 -7.22 21.41 -57.24
N MET A 213 -7.11 20.08 -57.18
CA MET A 213 -6.67 19.29 -58.34
C MET A 213 -7.72 19.27 -59.46
N GLU A 214 -9.03 19.26 -59.17
CA GLU A 214 -10.10 19.42 -60.18
C GLU A 214 -9.99 20.81 -60.86
N ASP A 215 -9.97 21.89 -60.08
CA ASP A 215 -9.90 23.28 -60.55
C ASP A 215 -8.64 23.58 -61.38
N GLN A 216 -7.50 22.93 -61.10
CA GLN A 216 -6.25 23.15 -61.83
C GLN A 216 -6.01 22.16 -62.99
N LEU A 217 -6.46 20.89 -62.90
CA LEU A 217 -6.05 19.82 -63.82
C LEU A 217 -7.19 19.22 -64.67
N ASP A 218 -8.47 19.44 -64.36
CA ASP A 218 -9.60 19.11 -65.26
C ASP A 218 -9.76 20.17 -66.37
N ARG A 219 -8.66 20.42 -67.09
CA ARG A 219 -8.54 21.40 -68.16
C ARG A 219 -8.00 20.76 -69.42
N GLU A 220 -8.31 21.37 -70.56
CA GLU A 220 -7.80 20.95 -71.86
C GLU A 220 -6.36 21.48 -72.04
N LEU A 221 -5.47 20.60 -72.50
CA LEU A 221 -4.07 20.90 -72.77
C LEU A 221 -3.86 21.15 -74.26
N ASP A 222 -2.85 21.95 -74.60
CA ASP A 222 -2.53 22.30 -75.99
C ASP A 222 -2.19 21.05 -76.82
N GLU A 223 -2.68 21.03 -78.08
CA GLU A 223 -2.40 19.99 -79.07
C GLU A 223 -0.90 19.77 -79.34
N SER A 224 -0.06 20.78 -79.09
CA SER A 224 1.41 20.67 -79.12
C SER A 224 1.93 19.78 -77.99
N PHE A 225 1.45 20.00 -76.76
CA PHE A 225 1.83 19.23 -75.57
C PHE A 225 1.27 17.80 -75.60
N LEU A 226 0.06 17.59 -76.15
CA LEU A 226 -0.49 16.24 -76.35
C LEU A 226 0.37 15.36 -77.27
N ARG A 227 1.24 15.97 -78.08
CA ARG A 227 2.15 15.27 -79.01
C ARG A 227 3.58 15.12 -78.48
N ASP A 228 3.92 15.75 -77.36
CA ASP A 228 5.24 15.66 -76.72
C ASP A 228 5.39 14.35 -75.93
N ASN A 229 5.80 13.30 -76.62
CA ASN A 229 6.05 12.00 -76.00
C ASN A 229 7.13 12.05 -74.90
N ILE A 230 8.08 12.99 -74.94
CA ILE A 230 9.16 13.09 -73.95
C ILE A 230 8.60 13.64 -72.63
N ALA A 231 7.81 14.72 -72.68
CA ALA A 231 7.11 15.24 -71.52
C ALA A 231 6.16 14.20 -70.92
N TRP A 232 5.38 13.51 -71.75
CA TRP A 232 4.48 12.45 -71.29
C TRP A 232 5.19 11.20 -70.75
N GLU A 233 6.41 10.89 -71.19
CA GLU A 233 7.22 9.82 -70.61
C GLU A 233 7.81 10.22 -69.26
N ALA A 234 8.33 11.45 -69.13
CA ALA A 234 8.82 11.99 -67.85
C ALA A 234 7.73 11.99 -66.76
N ILE A 235 6.51 12.41 -67.09
CA ILE A 235 5.38 12.46 -66.14
C ILE A 235 4.89 11.05 -65.75
N ARG A 236 4.93 10.06 -66.67
CA ARG A 236 4.57 8.67 -66.37
C ARG A 236 5.62 7.96 -65.52
N ASN A 237 6.89 8.34 -65.67
CA ASN A 237 8.02 7.73 -64.97
C ASN A 237 8.36 8.44 -63.63
N ASN A 238 7.69 9.56 -63.30
CA ASN A 238 7.88 10.21 -62.00
C ASN A 238 7.37 9.30 -60.86
N PRO A 239 8.16 9.02 -59.80
CA PRO A 239 7.78 8.11 -58.72
C PRO A 239 6.45 8.45 -58.02
N LEU A 240 6.08 9.73 -57.98
CA LEU A 240 4.88 10.23 -57.31
C LEU A 240 3.59 9.93 -58.10
N THR A 241 3.68 9.71 -59.41
CA THR A 241 2.55 9.46 -60.33
C THR A 241 2.57 8.07 -60.95
N LEU A 242 3.70 7.36 -60.91
CA LEU A 242 3.94 6.04 -61.55
C LEU A 242 2.86 4.98 -61.29
N HIS A 243 2.24 5.00 -60.10
CA HIS A 243 1.18 4.07 -59.71
C HIS A 243 -0.22 4.47 -60.26
N VAL A 244 -0.42 5.73 -60.64
CA VAL A 244 -1.64 6.24 -61.28
C VAL A 244 -1.56 6.01 -62.79
N THR A 245 -1.70 4.74 -63.17
CA THR A 245 -1.91 4.37 -64.57
C THR A 245 -3.41 4.30 -64.89
N PRO A 246 -3.86 4.69 -66.10
CA PRO A 246 -3.07 5.19 -67.24
C PRO A 246 -3.16 6.73 -67.41
N LEU A 247 -2.01 7.39 -67.56
CA LEU A 247 -1.97 8.80 -67.97
C LEU A 247 -2.00 8.92 -69.50
N CYS A 248 -3.17 9.28 -70.05
CA CYS A 248 -3.42 9.38 -71.49
C CYS A 248 -3.13 10.77 -72.04
N ALA A 249 -2.47 10.81 -73.20
CA ALA A 249 -2.11 12.04 -73.90
C ALA A 249 -3.28 12.53 -74.78
N SER A 250 -4.37 12.94 -74.13
CA SER A 250 -5.55 13.51 -74.80
C SER A 250 -6.31 14.47 -73.88
N ASN A 251 -7.40 15.05 -74.39
CA ASN A 251 -8.34 15.87 -73.62
C ASN A 251 -9.69 15.17 -73.33
N SER A 252 -9.75 13.83 -73.47
CA SER A 252 -10.93 13.05 -73.11
C SER A 252 -11.29 13.22 -71.63
N LEU A 253 -12.57 13.13 -71.27
CA LEU A 253 -13.02 13.24 -69.87
C LEU A 253 -12.32 12.22 -68.95
N ALA A 254 -12.05 11.02 -69.47
CA ALA A 254 -11.28 9.99 -68.76
C ALA A 254 -9.81 10.42 -68.57
N ALA A 255 -9.14 10.92 -69.61
CA ALA A 255 -7.76 11.41 -69.52
C ALA A 255 -7.63 12.58 -68.53
N ARG A 256 -8.57 13.53 -68.52
CA ARG A 256 -8.57 14.66 -67.57
C ARG A 256 -8.77 14.19 -66.13
N ARG A 257 -9.70 13.26 -65.88
CA ARG A 257 -9.89 12.63 -64.55
C ARG A 257 -8.63 11.88 -64.08
N MET A 258 -7.88 11.23 -64.98
CA MET A 258 -6.59 10.63 -64.63
C MET A 258 -5.50 11.68 -64.31
N ARG A 259 -5.51 12.87 -64.93
CA ARG A 259 -4.62 13.99 -64.54
C ARG A 259 -4.91 14.48 -63.12
N VAL A 260 -6.19 14.70 -62.79
CA VAL A 260 -6.64 15.08 -61.43
C VAL A 260 -6.20 14.04 -60.39
N ALA A 261 -6.42 12.75 -60.67
CA ALA A 261 -6.02 11.67 -59.77
C ALA A 261 -4.49 11.57 -59.62
N ALA A 262 -3.70 11.80 -60.67
CA ALA A 262 -2.24 11.81 -60.59
C ALA A 262 -1.71 13.00 -59.77
N GLY A 263 -2.32 14.18 -59.90
CA GLY A 263 -2.01 15.33 -59.04
C GLY A 263 -2.31 15.06 -57.56
N LEU A 264 -3.47 14.46 -57.27
CA LEU A 264 -3.87 14.13 -55.90
C LEU A 264 -2.98 13.04 -55.29
N ALA A 265 -2.59 12.02 -56.06
CA ALA A 265 -1.63 11.00 -55.65
C ALA A 265 -0.24 11.57 -55.36
N ALA A 266 0.25 12.43 -56.26
CA ALA A 266 1.54 13.08 -56.07
C ALA A 266 1.55 13.99 -54.84
N TYR A 267 0.45 14.71 -54.60
CA TYR A 267 0.29 15.54 -53.41
C TYR A 267 0.20 14.72 -52.12
N GLY A 268 -0.65 13.68 -52.07
CA GLY A 268 -0.72 12.77 -50.94
C GLY A 268 0.64 12.13 -50.61
N LYS A 269 1.42 11.75 -51.63
CA LYS A 269 2.77 11.21 -51.46
C LYS A 269 3.81 12.24 -51.03
N ALA A 270 3.71 13.48 -51.50
CA ALA A 270 4.58 14.56 -51.02
C ALA A 270 4.26 14.94 -49.57
N LEU A 271 2.99 14.92 -49.16
CA LEU A 271 2.58 15.10 -47.76
C LEU A 271 3.14 13.98 -46.85
N ASP A 272 3.07 12.71 -47.27
CA ASP A 272 3.71 11.55 -46.61
C ASP A 272 5.23 11.73 -46.45
N GLY A 273 5.87 12.27 -47.49
CA GLY A 273 7.30 12.61 -47.49
C GLY A 273 7.69 13.72 -46.53
N TYR A 274 6.89 14.79 -46.39
CA TYR A 274 7.35 16.03 -45.76
C TYR A 274 6.46 16.61 -44.65
N ILE A 275 5.17 16.35 -44.62
CA ILE A 275 4.21 16.98 -43.69
C ILE A 275 3.64 15.99 -42.67
N PHE A 276 3.29 14.77 -43.07
CA PHE A 276 2.71 13.75 -42.19
C PHE A 276 3.73 13.06 -41.29
N LYS A 277 4.58 13.85 -40.61
CA LYS A 277 5.63 13.41 -39.69
C LYS A 277 5.21 13.62 -38.23
N PRO A 278 5.75 12.84 -37.27
CA PRO A 278 5.50 13.05 -35.84
C PRO A 278 6.08 14.35 -35.27
N VAL A 279 7.18 14.88 -35.84
CA VAL A 279 7.84 16.14 -35.42
C VAL A 279 8.50 16.84 -36.63
N TYR A 280 8.88 18.12 -36.50
CA TYR A 280 9.51 18.89 -37.58
C TYR A 280 10.95 19.34 -37.25
N MET A 281 11.80 18.42 -36.78
CA MET A 281 13.19 18.78 -36.41
C MET A 281 14.20 18.67 -37.57
N THR A 282 14.06 17.69 -38.46
CA THR A 282 14.88 17.54 -39.68
C THR A 282 14.14 18.05 -40.93
N SER A 283 14.88 18.37 -42.00
CA SER A 283 14.27 18.79 -43.30
C SER A 283 14.12 17.65 -44.32
N GLN A 284 15.03 16.67 -44.29
CA GLN A 284 15.26 15.71 -45.39
C GLN A 284 15.60 14.29 -44.91
N ASN A 285 16.31 14.16 -43.77
CA ASN A 285 16.59 12.86 -43.18
C ASN A 285 15.46 12.46 -42.23
N ASP A 286 14.70 11.43 -42.59
CA ASP A 286 13.62 10.84 -41.78
C ASP A 286 14.17 10.02 -40.57
N GLU A 287 15.41 10.24 -40.12
CA GLU A 287 16.06 9.46 -39.04
C GLU A 287 15.29 9.52 -37.72
N ILE A 288 14.79 10.71 -37.34
CA ILE A 288 13.98 10.89 -36.13
C ILE A 288 12.63 10.18 -36.29
N ASP A 289 12.01 10.29 -37.47
CA ASP A 289 10.73 9.67 -37.77
C ASP A 289 10.85 8.13 -37.79
N GLN A 290 11.92 7.60 -38.37
CA GLN A 290 12.28 6.17 -38.35
C GLN A 290 12.56 5.69 -36.92
N THR A 291 13.27 6.48 -36.11
CA THR A 291 13.57 6.17 -34.71
C THR A 291 12.29 6.14 -33.87
N LEU A 292 11.43 7.14 -34.00
CA LEU A 292 10.12 7.17 -33.34
C LEU A 292 9.23 6.01 -33.81
N ASN A 293 9.16 5.73 -35.12
CA ASN A 293 8.41 4.59 -35.66
C ASN A 293 8.93 3.24 -35.14
N ALA A 294 10.25 3.07 -35.01
CA ALA A 294 10.85 1.87 -34.43
C ALA A 294 10.68 1.77 -32.91
N LEU A 295 10.57 2.91 -32.21
CA LEU A 295 10.18 2.95 -30.80
C LEU A 295 8.71 2.57 -30.64
N TRP A 296 7.79 3.05 -31.49
CA TRP A 296 6.36 2.67 -31.43
C TRP A 296 6.15 1.16 -31.51
N THR A 297 6.93 0.45 -32.34
CA THR A 297 6.87 -1.02 -32.44
C THR A 297 7.53 -1.78 -31.27
N LYS A 298 8.35 -1.10 -30.44
CA LYS A 298 9.12 -1.74 -29.33
C LYS A 298 8.62 -1.37 -27.94
N ASN A 299 8.21 -0.12 -27.75
CA ASN A 299 7.70 0.47 -26.52
C ASN A 299 6.95 1.77 -26.91
N ALA A 300 5.65 1.63 -27.15
CA ALA A 300 4.77 2.72 -27.59
C ALA A 300 4.71 3.88 -26.58
N SER A 301 4.70 3.58 -25.29
CA SER A 301 4.72 4.59 -24.21
C SER A 301 6.00 5.44 -24.24
N HIS A 302 7.17 4.84 -24.49
CA HIS A 302 8.43 5.58 -24.65
C HIS A 302 8.43 6.42 -25.94
N ALA A 303 7.86 5.90 -27.03
CA ALA A 303 7.70 6.66 -28.28
C ALA A 303 6.77 7.88 -28.12
N PHE A 304 5.71 7.74 -27.31
CA PHE A 304 4.84 8.83 -26.88
C PHE A 304 5.61 9.91 -26.11
N TYR A 305 6.32 9.56 -25.03
CA TYR A 305 7.09 10.54 -24.24
C TYR A 305 8.19 11.22 -25.06
N ALA A 306 8.89 10.47 -25.91
CA ALA A 306 9.91 11.01 -26.81
C ALA A 306 9.29 12.06 -27.76
N ARG A 307 8.16 11.76 -28.41
CA ARG A 307 7.44 12.75 -29.24
C ARG A 307 7.00 13.97 -28.42
N ALA A 308 6.43 13.77 -27.24
CA ALA A 308 5.91 14.86 -26.41
C ALA A 308 7.00 15.85 -25.97
N VAL A 309 8.21 15.37 -25.68
CA VAL A 309 9.39 16.22 -25.45
C VAL A 309 9.89 16.85 -26.76
N LEU A 310 10.07 16.06 -27.82
CA LEU A 310 10.61 16.57 -29.10
C LEU A 310 9.73 17.66 -29.72
N LEU A 311 8.41 17.66 -29.52
CA LEU A 311 7.51 18.75 -29.96
C LEU A 311 7.73 20.08 -29.22
N ASN A 312 8.31 20.05 -28.01
CA ASN A 312 8.62 21.25 -27.21
C ASN A 312 10.05 21.78 -27.47
N VAL A 313 10.93 20.94 -28.05
CA VAL A 313 12.33 21.30 -28.29
C VAL A 313 12.46 22.26 -29.48
N LEU A 314 13.09 23.42 -29.24
CA LEU A 314 13.44 24.43 -30.24
C LEU A 314 12.27 24.84 -31.18
N PRO A 315 11.17 25.40 -30.65
CA PRO A 315 9.95 25.66 -31.43
C PRO A 315 10.19 26.59 -32.64
N GLU A 316 11.05 27.61 -32.52
CA GLU A 316 11.45 28.47 -33.64
C GLU A 316 12.13 27.69 -34.79
N THR A 317 12.92 26.67 -34.43
CA THR A 317 13.54 25.80 -35.43
C THR A 317 12.50 24.91 -36.09
N GLN A 318 11.53 24.38 -35.34
CA GLN A 318 10.46 23.55 -35.92
C GLN A 318 9.53 24.36 -36.83
N GLU A 319 9.18 25.60 -36.50
CA GLU A 319 8.42 26.48 -37.41
C GLU A 319 9.24 26.82 -38.67
N LYS A 320 10.56 27.05 -38.56
CA LYS A 320 11.41 27.19 -39.74
C LYS A 320 11.42 25.92 -40.60
N LYS A 321 11.52 24.73 -39.99
CA LYS A 321 11.55 23.44 -40.68
C LYS A 321 10.22 23.05 -41.31
N LYS A 322 9.10 23.39 -40.68
CA LYS A 322 7.75 23.37 -41.26
C LYS A 322 7.69 24.16 -42.56
N ASN A 323 8.17 25.41 -42.53
CA ASN A 323 8.23 26.29 -43.71
C ASN A 323 9.20 25.79 -44.81
N GLU A 324 10.27 25.08 -44.46
CA GLU A 324 11.13 24.37 -45.42
C GLU A 324 10.41 23.17 -46.05
N ARG A 325 9.75 22.33 -45.23
CA ARG A 325 9.00 21.14 -45.65
C ARG A 325 7.83 21.47 -46.58
N VAL A 326 7.06 22.52 -46.29
CA VAL A 326 5.99 23.02 -47.16
C VAL A 326 6.51 23.39 -48.56
N LYS A 327 7.67 24.05 -48.65
CA LYS A 327 8.26 24.42 -49.96
C LYS A 327 8.70 23.21 -50.77
N GLU A 328 9.21 22.18 -50.11
CA GLU A 328 9.60 20.93 -50.79
C GLU A 328 8.37 20.15 -51.28
N VAL A 329 7.22 20.16 -50.58
CA VAL A 329 5.95 19.61 -51.12
C VAL A 329 5.52 20.35 -52.39
N VAL A 330 5.49 21.69 -52.37
CA VAL A 330 5.11 22.51 -53.53
C VAL A 330 6.00 22.18 -54.74
N LYS A 331 7.31 22.04 -54.51
CA LYS A 331 8.29 21.65 -55.52
C LYS A 331 8.04 20.24 -56.06
N GLN A 332 7.97 19.22 -55.20
CA GLN A 332 7.79 17.81 -55.59
C GLN A 332 6.52 17.58 -56.42
N VAL A 333 5.41 18.22 -56.05
CA VAL A 333 4.14 18.14 -56.80
C VAL A 333 4.22 18.92 -58.11
N TYR A 334 4.83 20.11 -58.11
CA TYR A 334 5.04 20.87 -59.34
C TYR A 334 5.97 20.14 -60.33
N ASP A 335 7.00 19.45 -59.85
CA ASP A 335 7.89 18.62 -60.66
C ASP A 335 7.19 17.35 -61.20
N ALA A 336 6.06 16.94 -60.59
CA ALA A 336 5.24 15.80 -61.03
C ALA A 336 4.12 16.18 -62.01
N VAL A 337 3.41 17.31 -61.79
CA VAL A 337 2.23 17.70 -62.61
C VAL A 337 2.26 19.12 -63.19
N GLY A 338 3.30 19.92 -62.91
CA GLY A 338 3.44 21.29 -63.42
C GLY A 338 3.51 21.40 -64.95
N SER A 339 3.83 20.32 -65.65
CA SER A 339 3.73 20.19 -67.11
C SER A 339 2.29 20.21 -67.64
N PHE A 340 1.30 19.90 -66.81
CA PHE A 340 -0.13 20.07 -67.12
C PHE A 340 -0.64 21.51 -66.85
N VAL A 341 0.21 22.41 -66.33
CA VAL A 341 -0.17 23.77 -65.96
C VAL A 341 0.29 24.74 -67.06
N ASN A 342 -0.65 25.45 -67.68
CA ASN A 342 -0.39 26.47 -68.70
C ASN A 342 0.67 27.47 -68.20
N SER A 343 1.62 27.86 -69.06
CA SER A 343 2.82 28.58 -68.63
C SER A 343 2.57 29.89 -67.89
N GLU A 344 1.49 30.60 -68.23
CA GLU A 344 1.05 31.84 -67.59
C GLU A 344 0.62 31.66 -66.12
N ARG A 345 0.15 30.46 -65.75
CA ARG A 345 -0.43 30.15 -64.42
C ARG A 345 0.50 29.37 -63.50
N LYS A 346 1.77 29.18 -63.88
CA LYS A 346 2.75 28.36 -63.12
C LYS A 346 3.02 28.91 -61.72
N GLU A 347 3.19 30.22 -61.56
CA GLU A 347 3.41 30.83 -60.24
C GLU A 347 2.10 30.96 -59.43
N GLU A 348 0.95 31.15 -60.09
CA GLU A 348 -0.38 31.09 -59.47
C GLU A 348 -0.62 29.71 -58.83
N PHE A 349 -0.35 28.65 -59.60
CA PHE A 349 -0.46 27.26 -59.14
C PHE A 349 0.45 26.99 -57.94
N LYS A 350 1.75 27.35 -58.00
CA LYS A 350 2.68 27.17 -56.88
C LYS A 350 2.26 27.94 -55.63
N SER A 351 1.79 29.18 -55.79
CA SER A 351 1.33 30.03 -54.69
C SER A 351 0.11 29.42 -53.99
N ASN A 352 -0.92 29.06 -54.76
CA ASN A 352 -2.15 28.47 -54.24
C ASN A 352 -1.91 27.07 -53.63
N LEU A 353 -1.04 26.25 -54.25
CA LEU A 353 -0.59 24.99 -53.66
C LEU A 353 0.18 25.22 -52.35
N GLY A 354 0.98 26.28 -52.25
CA GLY A 354 1.62 26.70 -51.00
C GLY A 354 0.62 27.06 -49.89
N VAL A 355 -0.46 27.77 -50.22
CA VAL A 355 -1.56 28.04 -49.27
C VAL A 355 -2.23 26.75 -48.81
N LEU A 356 -2.53 25.83 -49.73
CA LEU A 356 -3.10 24.51 -49.42
C LEU A 356 -2.17 23.69 -48.51
N CYS A 357 -0.87 23.61 -48.83
CA CYS A 357 0.13 22.92 -48.02
C CYS A 357 0.21 23.45 -46.59
N ASN A 358 0.13 24.76 -46.39
CA ASN A 358 0.14 25.35 -45.05
C ASN A 358 -1.10 24.92 -44.25
N ARG A 359 -2.32 25.02 -44.81
CA ARG A 359 -3.55 24.58 -44.13
C ARG A 359 -3.48 23.11 -43.67
N THR A 360 -3.06 22.21 -44.57
CA THR A 360 -2.91 20.79 -44.24
C THR A 360 -1.81 20.55 -43.20
N CYS A 361 -0.75 21.36 -43.22
CA CYS A 361 0.32 21.31 -42.22
C CYS A 361 -0.12 21.79 -40.84
N ASP A 362 -0.86 22.91 -40.76
CA ASP A 362 -1.43 23.45 -39.52
C ASP A 362 -2.43 22.45 -38.90
N GLY A 363 -3.28 21.84 -39.73
CA GLY A 363 -4.16 20.74 -39.30
C GLY A 363 -3.40 19.51 -38.80
N TRP A 364 -2.28 19.17 -39.43
CA TRP A 364 -1.43 18.08 -38.97
C TRP A 364 -0.68 18.40 -37.66
N MET A 365 -0.39 19.66 -37.36
CA MET A 365 0.20 20.07 -36.08
C MET A 365 -0.74 19.84 -34.89
N GLU A 366 -2.07 19.85 -35.09
CA GLU A 366 -3.01 19.37 -34.06
C GLU A 366 -3.00 17.84 -33.90
N ILE A 367 -2.76 17.10 -34.98
CA ILE A 367 -2.64 15.63 -34.97
C ILE A 367 -1.34 15.19 -34.27
N GLN A 368 -0.25 15.95 -34.43
CA GLN A 368 1.01 15.69 -33.74
C GLN A 368 0.86 15.69 -32.20
N GLN A 369 -0.02 16.54 -31.65
CA GLN A 369 -0.29 16.71 -30.22
C GLN A 369 -1.21 15.65 -29.59
N LEU A 370 -1.65 14.64 -30.35
CA LEU A 370 -2.43 13.53 -29.81
C LEU A 370 -1.56 12.55 -29.02
N GLN A 371 -2.12 11.82 -28.05
CA GLN A 371 -1.39 10.78 -27.31
C GLN A 371 -1.07 9.57 -28.19
N GLU A 372 -2.01 9.24 -29.07
CA GLU A 372 -1.98 8.18 -30.06
C GLU A 372 -1.05 8.53 -31.23
N ARG A 373 -0.49 7.50 -31.85
CA ARG A 373 0.29 7.62 -33.09
C ARG A 373 -0.66 7.59 -34.28
N VAL A 374 -1.01 8.75 -34.79
CA VAL A 374 -1.68 8.85 -36.10
C VAL A 374 -0.65 8.77 -37.22
N ARG A 375 -0.91 7.97 -38.25
CA ARG A 375 -0.04 7.86 -39.44
C ARG A 375 -0.84 7.65 -40.73
N PRO A 376 -0.34 8.14 -41.88
CA PRO A 376 -0.87 7.75 -43.18
C PRO A 376 -0.57 6.27 -43.48
N SER A 377 -1.35 5.68 -44.39
CA SER A 377 -1.14 4.35 -44.94
C SER A 377 -1.58 4.31 -46.41
N PHE A 378 -0.67 3.88 -47.28
CA PHE A 378 -0.91 3.60 -48.70
C PHE A 378 -0.96 2.09 -48.99
N SER A 379 -0.94 1.25 -47.94
CA SER A 379 -0.90 -0.21 -48.11
C SER A 379 -2.29 -0.75 -48.43
N PRO A 380 -2.54 -1.32 -49.63
CA PRO A 380 -3.87 -1.78 -50.04
C PRO A 380 -4.42 -2.93 -49.17
N ASN A 381 -3.56 -3.57 -48.36
CA ASN A 381 -3.87 -4.76 -47.57
C ASN A 381 -4.92 -4.53 -46.47
N TYR A 382 -5.16 -3.29 -46.04
CA TYR A 382 -6.20 -2.97 -45.07
C TYR A 382 -7.59 -3.03 -45.72
N ILE A 383 -8.40 -4.01 -45.32
CA ILE A 383 -9.76 -4.19 -45.83
C ILE A 383 -10.70 -3.15 -45.17
N ASN A 384 -11.72 -2.69 -45.92
CA ASN A 384 -12.71 -1.68 -45.52
C ASN A 384 -12.20 -0.24 -45.28
N VAL A 385 -10.90 0.06 -45.36
CA VAL A 385 -10.39 1.44 -45.15
C VAL A 385 -10.47 2.34 -46.40
N TRP A 386 -10.96 1.81 -47.52
CA TRP A 386 -10.89 2.45 -48.84
C TRP A 386 -12.27 2.86 -49.36
N LYS A 387 -12.40 4.10 -49.82
CA LYS A 387 -13.54 4.62 -50.60
C LYS A 387 -13.14 4.79 -52.07
N PRO A 388 -14.05 4.56 -53.05
CA PRO A 388 -13.82 5.00 -54.42
C PRO A 388 -13.60 6.52 -54.48
N LEU A 389 -12.72 6.99 -55.36
CA LEU A 389 -12.50 8.42 -55.59
C LEU A 389 -13.82 9.08 -56.03
N PRO A 390 -14.22 10.26 -55.50
CA PRO A 390 -15.45 10.92 -55.89
C PRO A 390 -15.54 11.21 -57.40
N GLY A 391 -16.76 11.15 -57.94
CA GLY A 391 -17.05 11.57 -59.31
C GLY A 391 -17.10 13.10 -59.43
N SER A 392 -16.41 13.62 -60.44
CA SER A 392 -16.28 15.04 -60.76
C SER A 392 -17.61 15.82 -60.68
N SER A 393 -17.55 16.98 -60.03
CA SER A 393 -18.70 17.85 -59.76
C SER A 393 -19.35 18.38 -61.06
N SER A 394 -18.52 18.64 -62.07
CA SER A 394 -18.89 19.09 -63.42
C SER A 394 -19.95 18.21 -64.09
N SER A 395 -19.96 16.91 -63.80
CA SER A 395 -20.85 15.94 -64.46
C SER A 395 -22.32 16.03 -64.04
N ARG A 396 -22.65 16.78 -62.98
CA ARG A 396 -24.00 16.78 -62.36
C ARG A 396 -24.93 17.89 -62.88
N ARG A 397 -24.53 18.64 -63.92
CA ARG A 397 -25.31 19.80 -64.45
C ARG A 397 -26.09 19.53 -65.74
N THR A 398 -25.97 18.35 -66.35
CA THR A 398 -26.58 18.02 -67.66
C THR A 398 -27.74 17.04 -67.60
N GLU A 399 -28.03 16.40 -66.47
CA GLU A 399 -29.15 15.46 -66.33
C GLU A 399 -30.43 16.14 -65.79
N THR A 400 -30.96 17.11 -66.54
CA THR A 400 -32.32 17.63 -66.28
C THR A 400 -33.03 18.10 -67.55
N ILE A 401 -34.31 17.72 -67.68
CA ILE A 401 -35.31 18.24 -68.64
C ILE A 401 -35.05 17.94 -70.14
N THR A 402 -35.26 16.69 -70.57
CA THR A 402 -36.03 16.44 -71.82
C THR A 402 -36.70 15.06 -71.80
N SER A 403 -37.94 14.99 -71.32
CA SER A 403 -38.75 13.77 -71.28
C SER A 403 -40.06 13.94 -72.04
N THR A 404 -40.03 13.67 -73.35
CA THR A 404 -41.21 13.71 -74.24
C THR A 404 -41.64 12.28 -74.59
N PRO A 405 -42.84 11.81 -74.21
CA PRO A 405 -43.23 10.40 -74.36
C PRO A 405 -44.01 10.10 -75.65
N LEU A 406 -43.64 9.03 -76.35
CA LEU A 406 -44.44 8.35 -77.38
C LEU A 406 -44.21 6.81 -77.30
N PRO A 407 -45.10 5.97 -77.87
CA PRO A 407 -45.69 4.88 -77.10
C PRO A 407 -45.10 3.47 -77.32
N ALA A 408 -45.58 2.54 -76.51
CA ALA A 408 -45.12 1.16 -76.43
C ALA A 408 -45.42 0.31 -77.68
N SER A 409 -44.51 -0.62 -77.97
CA SER A 409 -44.82 -1.91 -78.56
C SER A 409 -44.31 -3.02 -77.62
N SER A 410 -45.13 -4.05 -77.40
CA SER A 410 -44.91 -5.02 -76.32
C SER A 410 -44.43 -6.37 -76.85
N THR A 411 -43.23 -6.78 -76.45
CA THR A 411 -42.80 -8.19 -76.52
C THR A 411 -42.08 -8.55 -75.22
N ALA A 412 -42.62 -9.50 -74.46
CA ALA A 412 -42.08 -9.84 -73.15
C ALA A 412 -40.89 -10.79 -73.25
N ALA A 413 -39.75 -10.37 -72.72
CA ALA A 413 -38.61 -11.24 -72.39
C ALA A 413 -38.17 -10.93 -70.95
N SER A 414 -38.44 -11.84 -70.02
CA SER A 414 -38.28 -11.61 -68.58
C SER A 414 -36.83 -11.76 -68.13
N THR A 415 -36.08 -10.65 -68.14
CA THR A 415 -34.72 -10.57 -67.57
C THR A 415 -34.74 -9.67 -66.34
N SER A 416 -34.70 -10.26 -65.14
CA SER A 416 -34.75 -9.55 -63.86
C SER A 416 -33.43 -8.80 -63.56
N GLN A 417 -33.22 -7.62 -64.15
CA GLN A 417 -32.14 -6.74 -63.76
C GLN A 417 -32.48 -6.02 -62.44
N LYS A 418 -31.56 -6.11 -61.47
CA LYS A 418 -31.69 -5.48 -60.16
C LYS A 418 -31.65 -3.95 -60.27
N LYS A 419 -32.26 -3.29 -59.28
CA LYS A 419 -31.88 -1.95 -58.81
C LYS A 419 -30.34 -1.81 -58.77
N PRO A 420 -29.76 -0.65 -59.11
CA PRO A 420 -28.37 -0.37 -58.75
C PRO A 420 -28.22 -0.47 -57.22
N ASP A 421 -27.15 -1.14 -56.81
CA ASP A 421 -26.78 -1.43 -55.41
C ASP A 421 -25.74 -0.38 -54.98
N ASP A 422 -25.85 0.18 -53.78
CA ASP A 422 -25.06 1.37 -53.40
C ASP A 422 -23.59 1.05 -53.09
N GLY A 423 -22.78 1.03 -54.16
CA GLY A 423 -21.39 1.53 -54.17
C GLY A 423 -20.32 0.78 -53.38
N GLN A 424 -20.64 -0.22 -52.55
CA GLN A 424 -19.62 -0.97 -51.81
C GLN A 424 -18.79 -1.88 -52.75
N PRO A 425 -17.46 -1.70 -52.83
CA PRO A 425 -16.62 -2.58 -53.63
C PRO A 425 -16.60 -3.99 -53.03
N ARG A 426 -16.77 -5.00 -53.88
CA ARG A 426 -16.68 -6.40 -53.47
C ARG A 426 -15.23 -6.77 -53.16
N ARG A 427 -15.05 -7.84 -52.37
CA ARG A 427 -13.72 -8.34 -51.99
C ARG A 427 -12.84 -8.58 -53.23
N GLN A 428 -11.58 -8.16 -53.13
CA GLN A 428 -10.47 -8.42 -54.06
C GLN A 428 -10.44 -7.64 -55.39
N GLU A 429 -10.80 -6.36 -55.36
CA GLU A 429 -10.27 -5.34 -56.30
C GLU A 429 -9.98 -4.05 -55.51
N VAL A 430 -8.82 -4.00 -54.83
CA VAL A 430 -8.36 -2.75 -54.18
C VAL A 430 -7.72 -1.89 -55.25
N GLY A 431 -8.47 -0.88 -55.67
CA GLY A 431 -8.06 0.06 -56.72
C GLY A 431 -6.78 0.82 -56.42
N LYS A 432 -6.27 1.51 -57.44
CA LYS A 432 -4.98 2.24 -57.39
C LYS A 432 -5.09 3.37 -56.36
N VAL A 433 -4.33 3.29 -55.26
CA VAL A 433 -4.43 4.22 -54.12
C VAL A 433 -4.01 5.62 -54.55
N ILE A 434 -4.85 6.61 -54.25
CA ILE A 434 -4.65 8.03 -54.59
C ILE A 434 -4.46 8.88 -53.34
N TRP A 435 -5.21 8.59 -52.26
CA TRP A 435 -5.10 9.31 -51.00
C TRP A 435 -4.94 8.32 -49.85
N PRO A 436 -4.03 8.54 -48.89
CA PRO A 436 -3.81 7.59 -47.81
C PRO A 436 -5.05 7.43 -46.93
N SER A 437 -5.21 6.23 -46.37
CA SER A 437 -6.00 6.06 -45.15
C SER A 437 -5.16 6.55 -43.96
N PHE A 438 -5.81 6.98 -42.88
CA PHE A 438 -5.13 7.36 -41.65
C PHE A 438 -5.49 6.36 -40.56
N LEU A 439 -4.46 5.81 -39.93
CA LEU A 439 -4.56 4.82 -38.87
C LEU A 439 -4.06 5.43 -37.57
N TYR A 440 -4.60 4.97 -36.45
CA TYR A 440 -4.16 5.37 -35.11
C TYR A 440 -3.77 4.14 -34.28
N GLN A 441 -2.79 4.31 -33.39
CA GLN A 441 -2.30 3.29 -32.47
C GLN A 441 -2.14 3.92 -31.08
N HIS A 442 -2.69 3.28 -30.04
CA HIS A 442 -2.67 3.81 -28.67
C HIS A 442 -1.33 3.45 -27.97
N PRO A 443 -0.85 4.22 -26.97
CA PRO A 443 0.39 3.87 -26.25
C PRO A 443 0.34 2.56 -25.45
N GLU A 444 -0.87 2.01 -25.23
CA GLU A 444 -1.13 0.80 -24.44
C GLU A 444 -1.77 -0.35 -25.24
N ASP A 445 -2.24 -0.09 -26.47
CA ASP A 445 -2.85 -1.10 -27.35
C ASP A 445 -2.00 -1.23 -28.63
N PRO A 446 -1.45 -2.42 -28.94
CA PRO A 446 -0.67 -2.62 -30.15
C PRO A 446 -1.49 -2.56 -31.44
N ASP A 447 -2.81 -2.76 -31.40
CA ASP A 447 -3.64 -2.83 -32.60
C ASP A 447 -3.86 -1.45 -33.25
N GLU A 448 -3.97 -1.44 -34.59
CA GLU A 448 -4.15 -0.21 -35.38
C GLU A 448 -5.63 0.01 -35.72
N GLY A 449 -6.23 1.05 -35.14
CA GLY A 449 -7.58 1.51 -35.46
C GLY A 449 -7.62 2.36 -36.74
N LEU A 450 -8.72 2.27 -37.48
CA LEU A 450 -8.99 3.22 -38.58
C LEU A 450 -9.45 4.56 -38.00
N LEU A 451 -8.70 5.63 -38.30
CA LEU A 451 -9.11 7.00 -38.00
C LEU A 451 -9.88 7.60 -39.19
N HIS A 452 -9.32 7.48 -40.40
CA HIS A 452 -9.91 8.07 -41.60
C HIS A 452 -9.70 7.19 -42.83
N HIS A 453 -10.72 7.14 -43.69
CA HIS A 453 -10.68 6.35 -44.92
C HIS A 453 -9.75 6.99 -45.95
N GLY A 454 -9.07 6.15 -46.74
CA GLY A 454 -8.32 6.57 -47.92
C GLY A 454 -9.15 6.45 -49.19
N TYR A 455 -8.61 6.95 -50.31
CA TYR A 455 -9.32 6.97 -51.60
C TYR A 455 -8.55 6.24 -52.71
N VAL A 456 -9.26 5.44 -53.51
CA VAL A 456 -8.73 4.61 -54.60
C VAL A 456 -9.42 4.90 -55.94
N LEU A 457 -8.69 4.77 -57.06
CA LEU A 457 -9.30 4.60 -58.38
C LEU A 457 -9.68 3.14 -58.57
N THR A 458 -10.99 2.86 -58.62
CA THR A 458 -11.49 1.53 -59.01
C THR A 458 -11.30 1.26 -60.50
N ASP A 459 -11.21 -0.01 -60.90
CA ASP A 459 -11.01 -0.41 -62.29
C ASP A 459 -12.14 0.08 -63.22
N ALA A 460 -13.37 0.20 -62.69
CA ALA A 460 -14.49 0.84 -63.39
C ALA A 460 -14.22 2.33 -63.74
N GLN A 461 -13.39 3.03 -62.96
CA GLN A 461 -13.00 4.43 -63.18
C GLN A 461 -11.77 4.57 -64.08
N THR A 462 -10.91 3.55 -64.19
CA THR A 462 -9.74 3.56 -65.10
C THR A 462 -10.07 3.00 -66.49
N ALA A 463 -11.06 2.10 -66.60
CA ALA A 463 -11.31 1.28 -67.80
C ALA A 463 -11.51 2.06 -69.11
N GLU A 464 -12.01 3.30 -69.09
CA GLU A 464 -12.12 4.14 -70.29
C GLU A 464 -10.74 4.65 -70.73
N ALA A 465 -9.98 5.23 -69.80
CA ALA A 465 -8.61 5.68 -70.07
C ALA A 465 -7.68 4.51 -70.40
N GLU A 466 -7.90 3.30 -69.87
CA GLU A 466 -7.09 2.12 -70.22
C GLU A 466 -7.33 1.67 -71.67
N LYS A 467 -8.57 1.76 -72.17
CA LYS A 467 -8.89 1.52 -73.59
C LYS A 467 -8.26 2.59 -74.49
N GLU A 468 -8.30 3.86 -74.09
CA GLU A 468 -7.73 4.98 -74.84
C GLU A 468 -6.20 4.89 -74.92
N GLY A 469 -5.53 4.76 -73.77
CA GLY A 469 -4.07 4.64 -73.69
C GLY A 469 -3.55 3.41 -74.43
N GLU A 470 -4.24 2.28 -74.35
CA GLU A 470 -3.88 1.08 -75.11
C GLU A 470 -4.12 1.23 -76.62
N SER A 471 -5.19 1.90 -77.04
CA SER A 471 -5.44 2.20 -78.46
C SER A 471 -4.35 3.11 -79.05
N SER A 472 -3.95 4.15 -78.31
CA SER A 472 -2.84 5.05 -78.69
C SER A 472 -1.50 4.31 -78.78
N ARG A 473 -1.18 3.44 -77.80
CA ARG A 473 0.04 2.60 -77.84
C ARG A 473 0.02 1.61 -79.02
N ARG A 474 -1.14 1.04 -79.36
CA ARG A 474 -1.30 0.16 -80.53
C ARG A 474 -1.09 0.91 -81.85
N LEU A 475 -1.62 2.13 -81.96
CA LEU A 475 -1.44 2.97 -83.15
C LEU A 475 0.03 3.34 -83.34
N ALA A 476 0.73 3.77 -82.27
CA ALA A 476 2.16 4.06 -82.31
C ALA A 476 2.99 2.84 -82.76
N ARG A 477 2.76 1.66 -82.15
CA ARG A 477 3.43 0.40 -82.53
C ARG A 477 3.17 -0.01 -83.98
N ARG A 478 1.99 0.28 -84.53
CA ARG A 478 1.66 0.03 -85.95
C ARG A 478 2.41 0.98 -86.88
N ASN A 479 2.53 2.25 -86.51
CA ASN A 479 3.23 3.25 -87.31
C ASN A 479 4.74 2.99 -87.40
N THR A 480 5.39 2.58 -86.30
CA THR A 480 6.82 2.20 -86.31
C THR A 480 7.08 1.04 -87.28
N ARG A 481 6.30 -0.05 -87.17
CA ARG A 481 6.42 -1.23 -88.05
C ARG A 481 6.22 -0.89 -89.54
N ASN A 482 5.28 0.01 -89.84
CA ASN A 482 5.07 0.47 -91.21
C ASN A 482 6.28 1.25 -91.75
N ASN A 483 6.90 2.13 -90.94
CA ASN A 483 8.09 2.87 -91.34
C ASN A 483 9.30 1.96 -91.59
N GLU A 484 9.51 0.93 -90.76
CA GLU A 484 10.57 -0.06 -90.94
C GLU A 484 10.42 -0.84 -92.28
N GLN A 485 9.18 -1.19 -92.64
CA GLN A 485 8.88 -1.84 -93.93
C GLN A 485 9.05 -0.92 -95.15
N ILE A 486 8.90 0.40 -94.97
CA ILE A 486 9.16 1.39 -96.04
C ILE A 486 10.66 1.63 -96.21
N GLY A 487 11.41 1.77 -95.10
CA GLY A 487 12.87 1.96 -95.13
C GLY A 487 13.62 0.78 -95.77
N THR A 488 13.18 -0.46 -95.48
CA THR A 488 13.80 -1.67 -96.05
C THR A 488 13.53 -1.86 -97.55
N LYS A 489 12.44 -1.31 -98.10
CA LYS A 489 12.14 -1.39 -99.55
C LYS A 489 13.03 -0.51 -100.43
N LYS A 490 13.59 0.60 -99.92
CA LYS A 490 14.42 1.53 -100.72
C LYS A 490 15.88 1.10 -100.94
N ARG A 491 16.30 -0.09 -100.48
CA ARG A 491 17.72 -0.52 -100.50
C ARG A 491 18.01 -1.75 -101.38
N ARG A 492 17.20 -1.97 -102.42
CA ARG A 492 17.36 -3.05 -103.42
C ARG A 492 17.30 -2.53 -104.87
N ASP A 493 18.06 -1.49 -105.21
CA ASP A 493 18.33 -1.13 -106.61
C ASP A 493 19.62 -0.29 -106.74
N SER A 494 20.79 -0.96 -106.66
CA SER A 494 22.09 -0.40 -107.08
C SER A 494 23.16 -1.51 -107.13
N GLY A 495 22.89 -2.60 -107.84
CA GLY A 495 23.85 -3.70 -108.03
C GLY A 495 24.58 -3.59 -109.36
N ILE A 496 25.84 -3.16 -109.36
CA ILE A 496 26.74 -3.31 -110.51
C ILE A 496 27.97 -4.13 -110.09
N PHE A 497 28.24 -5.16 -110.87
CA PHE A 497 29.26 -6.17 -110.66
C PHE A 497 30.52 -5.77 -111.45
N LEU A 498 31.69 -5.77 -110.82
CA LEU A 498 32.98 -5.88 -111.51
C LEU A 498 33.91 -6.80 -110.71
N SER A 499 34.80 -7.50 -111.41
CA SER A 499 35.70 -8.50 -110.84
C SER A 499 37.05 -8.49 -111.55
N LYS A 500 38.06 -8.99 -110.82
CA LYS A 500 39.26 -9.68 -111.32
C LYS A 500 40.52 -8.82 -111.63
N GLY A 501 41.64 -9.24 -111.04
CA GLY A 501 43.01 -8.81 -111.36
C GLY A 501 43.57 -7.69 -110.46
N GLY A 502 44.81 -7.74 -109.95
CA GLY A 502 45.77 -8.86 -109.89
C GLY A 502 47.23 -8.40 -110.07
N SER A 503 48.10 -8.70 -109.09
CA SER A 503 49.53 -8.28 -109.04
C SER A 503 49.76 -6.76 -108.91
N ASP A 504 50.93 -6.26 -108.46
CA ASP A 504 52.16 -6.96 -108.04
C ASP A 504 52.85 -6.28 -106.82
N ARG A 505 54.02 -6.81 -106.44
CA ARG A 505 54.88 -6.43 -105.31
C ARG A 505 55.45 -5.01 -105.39
N SER A 506 55.61 -4.39 -104.23
CA SER A 506 56.95 -4.03 -103.71
C SER A 506 56.90 -3.80 -102.20
N GLY A 507 58.07 -3.89 -101.55
CA GLY A 507 58.29 -3.50 -100.16
C GLY A 507 59.79 -3.38 -99.91
N ILE A 508 60.19 -2.63 -98.87
CA ILE A 508 61.54 -2.57 -98.26
C ILE A 508 61.47 -1.57 -97.09
N ALA A 509 62.33 -1.78 -96.09
CA ALA A 509 62.48 -1.00 -94.84
C ALA A 509 61.30 -1.12 -93.85
#